data_AF-A0A930F739-F1
#
_entry.id   AF-A0A930F739-F1
#
_cell.length_a   1.000
_cell.length_b   1.000
_cell.length_c   1.000
_cell.angle_alpha   90.00
_cell.angle_beta   90.00
_cell.angle_gamma   90.00
#
_symmetry.space_group_name_H-M   'P 1'
#
loop_
_entity.id
_entity.type
_entity.pdbx_description
1 polymer ?
#
loop_
_entity_poly.entity_id
_entity_poly.type
_entity_poly.pdbx_seq_one_letter_code
_entity_poly.pdbx_strand_id
1 'polypeptide(L)' 'MTKEIALKYGCNPNQKPARIYLNDQELPVTVLNGKPGYINFLDALNSWQLVKELKEATG' A
#
# COMPACT_ATOMS: atom_id res chain seq x y z
N MET A 1 -2.45 0.14 18.98
CA MET A 1 -3.68 -0.05 18.18
C MET A 1 -3.24 -0.22 16.74
N THR A 2 -3.67 -1.29 16.07
CA THR A 2 -3.33 -1.54 14.67
C THR A 2 -3.92 -0.44 13.78
N LYS A 3 -3.06 0.26 13.02
CA LYS A 3 -3.51 1.31 12.11
C LYS A 3 -3.79 0.66 10.75
N GLU A 4 -5.04 0.68 10.31
CA GLU A 4 -5.48 0.14 9.02
C GLU A 4 -5.94 1.26 8.07
N ILE A 5 -5.84 1.00 6.77
CA ILE A 5 -6.36 1.91 5.74
C ILE A 5 -7.43 1.17 4.94
N ALA A 6 -8.66 1.69 4.99
CA ALA A 6 -9.77 1.19 4.21
C ALA A 6 -9.64 1.59 2.73
N LEU A 7 -9.80 0.62 1.83
CA LEU A 7 -9.69 0.82 0.38
C LEU A 7 -11.05 1.09 -0.26
N LYS A 8 -11.04 1.50 -1.53
CA LYS A 8 -12.27 1.67 -2.33
C LYS A 8 -12.97 0.32 -2.63
N TYR A 9 -12.18 -0.69 -2.97
CA TYR A 9 -12.52 -2.10 -3.23
C TYR A 9 -11.20 -2.90 -3.39
N GLY A 10 -11.30 -4.21 -3.58
CA GLY A 10 -10.19 -5.14 -3.84
C GLY A 10 -9.65 -5.00 -5.26
N CYS A 11 -9.34 -6.11 -5.93
CA CYS A 11 -8.85 -6.07 -7.32
C CYS A 11 -9.91 -5.49 -8.29
N ASN A 12 -11.20 -5.77 -8.02
CA ASN A 12 -12.34 -5.37 -8.85
C ASN A 12 -13.42 -4.63 -8.03
N PRO A 13 -14.28 -3.79 -8.64
CA PRO A 13 -15.28 -2.97 -7.93
C PRO A 13 -16.27 -3.73 -7.04
N ASN A 14 -16.59 -4.98 -7.38
CA ASN A 14 -17.49 -5.86 -6.64
C ASN A 14 -16.84 -6.48 -5.39
N GLN A 15 -15.51 -6.42 -5.25
CA GLN A 15 -14.79 -7.03 -4.13
C GLN A 15 -14.69 -6.04 -2.96
N LYS A 16 -15.70 -6.03 -2.10
CA LYS A 16 -15.75 -5.21 -0.88
C LYS A 16 -16.15 -6.07 0.33
N PRO A 17 -15.68 -5.77 1.55
CA PRO A 17 -14.73 -4.72 1.90
C PRO A 17 -13.28 -5.08 1.53
N ALA A 18 -12.40 -4.08 1.52
CA ALA A 18 -10.95 -4.27 1.32
C ALA A 18 -10.17 -3.26 2.17
N ARG A 19 -9.02 -3.69 2.71
CA ARG A 19 -8.14 -2.88 3.58
C ARG A 19 -6.69 -3.32 3.41
N ILE A 20 -5.75 -2.44 3.74
CA ILE A 20 -4.38 -2.83 4.09
C ILE A 20 -4.17 -2.66 5.59
N TYR A 21 -3.42 -3.58 6.19
CA TYR A 21 -3.10 -3.59 7.60
C TYR A 21 -1.81 -4.38 7.83
N LEU A 22 -1.19 -4.18 9.00
CA LEU A 22 -0.11 -5.02 9.50
C LEU A 22 -0.52 -5.59 10.86
N ASN A 23 -0.10 -6.82 11.18
CA ASN A 23 -0.41 -7.41 12.48
C ASN A 23 0.37 -6.68 13.58
N ASP A 24 -0.35 -6.17 14.58
CA ASP A 24 0.18 -5.53 15.79
C ASP A 24 1.20 -4.40 15.54
N GLN A 25 1.14 -3.75 14.38
CA GLN A 25 2.09 -2.73 13.95
C GLN A 25 1.40 -1.56 13.22
N GLU A 26 2.10 -0.45 13.09
CA GLU A 26 1.68 0.67 12.24
C GLU A 26 2.10 0.43 10.79
N LEU A 27 1.28 0.95 9.85
CA LEU A 27 1.62 0.91 8.43
C LEU A 27 2.84 1.80 8.13
N PRO A 28 3.81 1.32 7.34
CA PRO A 28 5.01 2.10 6.96
C PRO A 28 4.71 3.13 5.87
N VAL A 29 3.44 3.49 5.67
CA VAL A 29 2.96 4.42 4.65
C VAL A 29 1.90 5.33 5.24
N THR A 30 1.92 6.60 4.83
CA THR A 30 0.89 7.58 5.18
C THR A 30 0.26 8.12 3.91
N VAL A 31 -1.07 8.14 3.83
CA VAL A 31 -1.79 8.78 2.73
C VAL A 31 -1.83 10.27 2.99
N LEU A 32 -1.08 11.05 2.21
CA LEU A 32 -1.05 12.51 2.32
C LEU A 32 -2.24 13.16 1.61
N ASN A 33 -2.73 12.56 0.52
CA ASN A 33 -3.87 13.05 -0.24
C ASN A 33 -4.58 11.92 -1.01
N GLY A 34 -5.88 12.06 -1.25
CA GLY A 34 -6.68 11.13 -2.04
C GLY A 34 -7.05 9.82 -1.33
N LYS A 35 -7.54 8.84 -2.10
CA LYS A 35 -7.97 7.52 -1.61
C LYS A 35 -7.40 6.40 -2.49
N PRO A 36 -6.26 5.79 -2.13
CA PRO A 36 -5.64 4.72 -2.91
C PRO A 36 -6.51 3.46 -2.98
N GLY A 37 -6.44 2.77 -4.13
CA GLY A 37 -7.06 1.47 -4.35
C GLY A 37 -6.12 0.29 -4.06
N TYR A 38 -6.66 -0.93 -4.13
CA TYR A 38 -5.90 -2.17 -3.93
C TYR A 38 -4.72 -2.29 -4.87
N ILE A 39 -4.96 -2.10 -6.17
CA ILE A 39 -3.91 -2.19 -7.20
C ILE A 39 -2.86 -1.10 -7.00
N ASN A 40 -3.25 0.12 -6.59
CA ASN A 40 -2.27 1.19 -6.34
C ASN A 40 -1.26 0.82 -5.25
N PHE A 41 -1.69 0.12 -4.20
CA PHE A 41 -0.74 -0.35 -3.17
C PHE A 41 0.14 -1.49 -3.66
N LEU A 42 -0.37 -2.41 -4.49
CA LEU A 42 0.47 -3.43 -5.12
C LEU A 42 1.54 -2.77 -6.00
N ASP A 43 1.16 -1.82 -6.85
CA ASP A 43 2.10 -1.10 -7.71
C ASP A 43 3.11 -0.29 -6.89
N ALA A 44 2.65 0.47 -5.90
CA ALA A 44 3.51 1.33 -5.09
C ALA A 44 4.51 0.53 -4.26
N LEU A 45 4.08 -0.56 -3.60
CA LEU A 45 4.96 -1.35 -2.74
C LEU A 45 6.02 -2.13 -3.55
N ASN A 46 5.67 -2.60 -4.75
CA ASN A 46 6.65 -3.22 -5.64
C ASN A 46 7.59 -2.18 -6.26
N SER A 47 7.05 -1.08 -6.77
CA SER A 47 7.86 -0.02 -7.41
C SER A 47 8.83 0.62 -6.42
N TRP A 48 8.40 0.82 -5.17
CA TRP A 48 9.27 1.37 -4.12
C TRP A 48 10.46 0.46 -3.82
N GLN A 49 10.23 -0.85 -3.66
CA GLN A 49 11.31 -1.81 -3.44
C GLN A 49 12.30 -1.81 -4.61
N LEU A 50 11.78 -1.83 -5.84
CA LEU A 50 12.60 -1.77 -7.05
C LEU A 50 13.53 -0.55 -7.07
N VAL A 51 13.00 0.67 -6.87
CA VAL A 51 13.84 1.88 -6.92
C VAL A 51 14.77 1.99 -5.73
N LYS A 52 14.37 1.45 -4.57
CA LYS A 52 15.23 1.39 -3.38
C LYS A 52 16.43 0.48 -3.63
N GLU A 53 16.21 -0.74 -4.12
CA GLU A 53 17.29 -1.68 -4.44
C GLU A 53 18.18 -1.18 -5.58
N LEU A 54 17.59 -0.53 -6.60
CA LEU A 54 18.37 0.14 -7.64
C LEU A 54 19.26 1.24 -7.06
N LYS A 55 18.73 2.10 -6.18
CA LYS A 55 19.50 3.14 -5.49
C LYS A 55 20.66 2.55 -4.69
N GLU A 56 20.43 1.46 -3.96
CA GLU A 56 21.46 0.76 -3.20
C GLU A 56 22.56 0.18 -4.11
N ALA A 57 22.18 -0.35 -5.28
CA ALA A 57 23.11 -0.95 -6.23
C ALA A 57 23.87 0.06 -7.11
N THR A 58 23.27 1.21 -7.44
CA THR A 58 23.83 2.15 -8.43
C THR A 58 24.25 3.50 -7.87
N GLY A 59 23.92 3.84 -6.63
CA GLY A 59 24.22 5.15 -6.01
C GLY A 59 23.19 6.22 -6.33
#